data_AF-A0A528AYS8-F1
#
_entry.id   AF-A0A528AYS8-F1
#
_cell.length_a   1.000
_cell.length_b   1.000
_cell.length_c   1.000
_cell.angle_alpha   90.00
_cell.angle_beta   90.00
_cell.angle_gamma   90.00
#
_symmetry.space_group_name_H-M   'P 1'
#
loop_
_entity.id
_entity.type
_entity.pdbx_description
1 polymer ?
#
loop_
_entity_poly.entity_id
_entity_poly.type
_entity_poly.pdbx_seq_one_letter_code
_entity_poly.pdbx_strand_id
1 'polypeptide(L)'
;LALQRARFLFRRFSFGWMHVAPAVPEFLRRYPELSVDIAMSPAHVSLVDEGLDLAIRIGVLQDSPLVVRKLAPSRLVACAAPAYLDKHGMPREPGDLARHNCLCTSLLPWGDEWRLANFAGKAPFIAP
;
A
#
# COMPACT_ATOMS: atom_id res chain seq x y z
N LEU A 1 -24.88 10.02 -26.37
CA LEU A 1 -23.43 9.77 -26.15
C LEU A 1 -23.30 9.08 -24.81
N ALA A 2 -22.81 7.84 -24.78
CA ALA A 2 -22.67 7.08 -23.55
C ALA A 2 -21.50 7.65 -22.75
N LEU A 3 -21.78 8.19 -21.57
CA LEU A 3 -20.76 8.51 -20.56
C LEU A 3 -19.98 7.23 -20.26
N GLN A 4 -18.70 7.19 -20.61
CA GLN A 4 -17.81 6.13 -20.11
C GLN A 4 -17.60 6.39 -18.62
N ARG A 5 -18.23 5.56 -17.79
CA ARG A 5 -17.98 5.54 -16.34
C ARG A 5 -16.83 4.58 -16.08
N ALA A 6 -15.75 5.09 -15.49
CA ALA A 6 -14.65 4.27 -15.00
C ALA A 6 -14.77 4.14 -13.47
N ARG A 7 -14.92 2.92 -12.98
CA ARG A 7 -14.99 2.61 -11.55
C ARG A 7 -13.66 2.10 -11.03
N PHE A 8 -13.09 2.82 -10.07
CA PHE A 8 -11.81 2.50 -9.45
C PHE A 8 -12.00 2.03 -8.01
N LEU A 9 -11.31 0.94 -7.64
CA LEU A 9 -11.16 0.54 -6.24
C LEU A 9 -9.71 0.64 -5.75
N PHE A 10 -9.52 1.27 -4.59
CA PHE A 10 -8.25 1.34 -3.87
C PHE A 10 -8.27 0.50 -2.59
N ARG A 11 -7.32 -0.42 -2.46
CA ARG A 11 -7.24 -1.29 -1.27
C ARG A 11 -6.59 -0.64 -0.06
N ARG A 12 -5.75 0.37 -0.26
CA ARG A 12 -5.12 1.13 0.82
C ARG A 12 -5.65 2.56 0.78
N PHE A 13 -6.50 2.90 1.75
CA PHE A 13 -7.14 4.21 1.85
C PHE A 13 -6.12 5.35 1.74
N SER A 14 -4.99 5.23 2.44
CA SER A 14 -3.93 6.24 2.38
C SER A 14 -3.31 6.38 0.99
N PHE A 15 -3.12 5.30 0.22
CA PHE A 15 -2.56 5.43 -1.13
C PHE A 15 -3.57 6.07 -2.10
N GLY A 16 -4.82 5.60 -2.08
CA GLY A 16 -5.90 6.18 -2.89
C GLY A 16 -6.06 7.67 -2.61
N TRP A 17 -6.06 8.05 -1.32
CA TRP A 17 -6.20 9.44 -0.89
C TRP A 17 -4.98 10.32 -1.15
N MET A 18 -3.77 9.84 -0.88
CA MET A 18 -2.55 10.65 -1.01
C MET A 18 -2.02 10.76 -2.44
N HIS A 19 -2.29 9.79 -3.30
CA HIS A 19 -1.69 9.72 -4.64
C HIS A 19 -2.69 9.74 -5.77
N VAL A 20 -3.84 9.07 -5.63
CA VAL A 20 -4.76 8.93 -6.78
C VAL A 20 -5.81 10.04 -6.80
N ALA A 21 -6.49 10.30 -5.68
CA ALA A 21 -7.46 11.38 -5.60
C ALA A 21 -6.90 12.75 -6.06
N PRO A 22 -5.65 13.15 -5.73
CA PRO A 22 -5.07 14.39 -6.23
C PRO A 22 -4.77 14.39 -7.74
N ALA A 23 -4.61 13.23 -8.37
CA ALA A 23 -4.34 13.10 -9.80
C ALA A 23 -5.63 13.11 -10.66
N VAL A 24 -6.79 12.83 -10.05
CA VAL A 24 -8.08 12.72 -10.74
C VAL A 24 -8.50 14.03 -11.43
N PRO A 25 -8.39 15.23 -10.82
CA PRO A 25 -8.80 16.46 -11.48
C PRO A 25 -8.04 16.72 -12.80
N GLU A 26 -6.72 16.54 -12.80
CA GLU A 26 -5.91 16.72 -14.02
C GLU A 26 -6.22 15.65 -15.08
N PHE A 27 -6.49 14.42 -14.65
CA PHE A 27 -6.93 13.35 -15.53
C PHE A 27 -8.27 13.66 -16.19
N LEU A 28 -9.27 14.11 -15.43
CA LEU A 28 -10.59 14.49 -15.95
C LEU A 28 -10.53 15.73 -16.83
N ARG A 29 -9.60 16.66 -16.58
CA ARG A 29 -9.35 17.81 -17.47
C ARG A 29 -8.83 17.37 -18.84
N ARG A 30 -8.05 16.29 -18.89
CA ARG A 30 -7.53 15.71 -20.13
C ARG A 30 -8.57 14.86 -20.88
N TYR A 31 -9.53 14.28 -20.16
CA TYR A 31 -10.58 13.40 -20.70
C TYR A 31 -11.97 13.84 -20.19
N PRO A 32 -12.52 14.96 -20.70
CA PRO A 32 -13.72 15.60 -20.15
C PRO A 32 -15.01 14.79 -20.33
N GLU A 33 -15.04 13.84 -21.26
CA GLU A 33 -16.16 12.92 -21.48
C GLU A 33 -16.24 11.77 -20.47
N LEU A 34 -15.18 11.59 -19.67
CA LEU A 34 -15.08 10.51 -18.69
C LEU A 34 -15.74 10.91 -17.37
N SER A 35 -16.50 9.99 -16.78
CA SER A 35 -16.95 10.09 -15.39
C SER A 35 -16.21 9.06 -14.54
N VAL A 36 -15.61 9.50 -13.43
CA VAL A 36 -14.85 8.60 -12.54
C VAL A 36 -15.61 8.42 -11.24
N ASP A 37 -15.79 7.15 -10.83
CA ASP A 37 -16.39 6.74 -9.57
C ASP A 37 -15.33 5.97 -8.76
N ILE A 38 -15.05 6.41 -7.53
CA ILE A 38 -13.92 5.92 -6.73
C ILE A 38 -14.44 5.34 -5.42
N ALA A 39 -14.21 4.05 -5.25
CA ALA A 39 -14.36 3.36 -3.97
C ALA A 39 -12.99 3.11 -3.33
N MET A 40 -12.96 3.09 -2.00
CA MET A 40 -11.78 2.66 -1.24
C MET A 40 -12.24 1.63 -0.22
N SER A 41 -11.68 0.42 -0.27
CA SER A 41 -12.05 -0.68 0.63
C SER A 41 -10.84 -1.53 0.97
N PRO A 42 -10.59 -1.86 2.25
CA PRO A 42 -9.52 -2.78 2.62
C PRO A 42 -9.78 -4.23 2.16
N ALA A 43 -11.03 -4.55 1.81
CA ALA A 43 -11.44 -5.88 1.38
C ALA A 43 -10.84 -6.26 0.02
N HIS A 44 -10.65 -7.56 -0.18
CA HIS A 44 -10.40 -8.10 -1.51
C HIS A 44 -11.75 -8.20 -2.22
N VAL A 45 -11.98 -7.35 -3.23
CA VAL A 45 -13.16 -7.48 -4.08
C VAL A 45 -12.81 -8.04 -5.44
N SER A 46 -13.75 -8.78 -6.01
CA SER A 46 -13.72 -9.20 -7.40
C SER A 46 -14.08 -8.02 -8.30
N LEU A 47 -13.20 -7.69 -9.25
CA LEU A 47 -13.47 -6.64 -10.24
C LEU A 47 -14.69 -7.00 -11.09
N VAL A 48 -14.82 -8.28 -11.43
CA VAL A 48 -15.89 -8.79 -12.29
C VAL A 48 -17.22 -8.72 -11.56
N ASP A 49 -17.28 -9.22 -10.32
CA ASP A 49 -18.55 -9.31 -9.59
C ASP A 49 -19.06 -7.93 -9.14
N GLU A 50 -18.15 -6.98 -8.88
CA GLU A 50 -18.52 -5.61 -8.49
C GLU A 50 -18.66 -4.64 -9.67
N GLY A 51 -18.45 -5.10 -10.91
CA GLY A 51 -18.55 -4.25 -12.10
C GLY A 51 -17.57 -3.09 -12.07
N LEU A 52 -16.33 -3.36 -11.64
CA LEU A 52 -15.23 -2.41 -11.55
C LEU A 52 -14.29 -2.56 -12.76
N ASP A 53 -13.88 -1.45 -13.35
CA ASP A 53 -12.99 -1.46 -14.52
C ASP A 53 -11.52 -1.62 -14.14
N LEU A 54 -11.12 -1.12 -12.97
CA LEU A 54 -9.73 -1.16 -12.51
C LEU A 54 -9.65 -1.18 -10.97
N ALA A 55 -8.73 -1.98 -10.44
CA ALA A 55 -8.31 -1.92 -9.05
C ALA A 55 -6.82 -1.56 -8.96
N ILE A 56 -6.50 -0.69 -8.02
CA ILE A 56 -5.13 -0.38 -7.65
C ILE A 56 -4.85 -1.00 -6.27
N ARG A 57 -3.91 -1.94 -6.27
CA ARG A 57 -3.60 -2.81 -5.13
C ARG A 57 -2.13 -2.68 -4.74
N ILE A 58 -1.89 -2.66 -3.43
CA ILE A 58 -0.54 -2.81 -2.85
C ILE A 58 -0.48 -4.21 -2.26
N GLY A 59 0.42 -5.04 -2.77
CA GLY A 59 0.58 -6.42 -2.32
C GLY A 59 1.34 -7.27 -3.32
N VAL A 60 1.43 -8.55 -3.00
CA VAL A 60 1.99 -9.55 -3.90
C VAL A 60 0.99 -9.83 -5.02
N LEU A 61 1.50 -9.96 -6.25
CA LEU A 61 0.71 -10.38 -7.39
C LEU A 61 0.24 -11.82 -7.16
N GLN A 62 -1.07 -12.02 -7.11
CA GLN A 62 -1.66 -13.35 -7.10
C GLN A 62 -1.89 -13.82 -8.55
N ASP A 63 -1.84 -15.12 -8.78
CA ASP A 63 -2.23 -15.68 -10.07
C ASP A 63 -3.70 -15.31 -10.34
N SER A 64 -3.90 -14.57 -11.43
CA SER A 64 -5.19 -14.04 -11.80
C SER A 64 -5.29 -14.02 -13.33
N PRO A 65 -6.47 -14.30 -13.90
CA PRO A 65 -6.70 -14.12 -15.33
C PRO A 65 -6.72 -12.64 -15.75
N LEU A 66 -6.61 -11.70 -14.80
CA LEU A 66 -6.60 -10.27 -15.05
C LEU A 66 -5.26 -9.79 -15.63
N VAL A 67 -5.32 -8.78 -16.50
CA VAL A 67 -4.12 -8.06 -16.95
C VAL A 67 -3.60 -7.21 -15.80
N VAL A 68 -2.36 -7.45 -15.38
CA VAL A 68 -1.73 -6.70 -14.29
C VAL A 68 -0.53 -5.90 -14.76
N ARG A 69 -0.47 -4.64 -14.35
CA ARG A 69 0.64 -3.72 -14.60
C ARG A 69 1.23 -3.23 -13.29
N LYS A 70 2.54 -3.43 -13.11
CA LYS A 70 3.28 -2.84 -11.98
C LYS A 70 3.36 -1.31 -12.17
N LEU A 71 2.85 -0.55 -11.20
CA LEU A 71 2.90 0.91 -11.20
C LEU A 71 4.17 1.45 -10.53
N ALA A 72 4.46 0.96 -9.33
CA ALA A 72 5.60 1.40 -8.53
C ALA A 72 5.96 0.35 -7.45
N PRO A 73 7.20 0.34 -6.93
CA PRO A 73 7.52 -0.39 -5.70
C PRO A 73 6.88 0.30 -4.48
N SER A 74 6.44 -0.48 -3.50
CA SER A 74 6.02 0.01 -2.18
C SER A 74 7.08 -0.36 -1.14
N ARG A 75 7.68 0.62 -0.46
CA ARG A 75 8.70 0.40 0.57
C ARG A 75 8.11 0.65 1.96
N LEU A 76 8.39 -0.26 2.89
CA LEU A 76 8.10 -0.06 4.30
C LEU A 76 9.39 0.39 5.01
N VAL A 77 9.25 1.31 5.95
CA VAL A 77 10.36 1.83 6.76
C VAL A 77 9.97 1.68 8.22
N ALA A 78 10.87 1.12 9.03
CA ALA A 78 10.72 1.12 10.48
C ALA A 78 10.96 2.55 10.98
N CYS A 79 10.03 3.06 11.78
CA CYS A 79 10.13 4.38 12.38
C CYS A 79 9.66 4.34 13.82
N ALA A 80 10.11 5.30 14.61
CA ALA A 80 9.70 5.48 15.99
C ALA A 80 9.53 6.97 16.27
N ALA A 81 8.67 7.31 17.22
CA ALA A 81 8.54 8.68 17.68
C ALA A 81 9.87 9.13 18.35
N PRO A 82 10.34 10.38 18.16
CA PRO A 82 11.57 10.86 18.77
C PRO A 82 11.58 10.66 20.30
N ALA A 83 10.49 11.01 20.98
CA ALA A 83 10.34 10.85 22.42
C ALA A 83 10.44 9.39 22.92
N TYR A 84 10.11 8.42 22.07
CA TYR A 84 10.30 7.00 22.40
C TYR A 84 11.80 6.64 22.36
N LEU A 85 12.52 7.09 21.34
CA LEU A 85 13.96 6.84 21.19
C LEU A 85 14.77 7.54 22.28
N ASP A 86 14.36 8.73 22.72
CA ASP A 86 15.02 9.45 23.82
C ASP A 86 14.94 8.66 25.14
N LYS A 87 13.85 7.94 25.37
CA LYS A 87 13.61 7.15 26.59
C LYS A 87 14.18 5.73 26.50
N HIS A 88 14.14 5.11 25.33
CA HIS A 88 14.43 3.68 25.14
C HIS A 88 15.73 3.40 24.37
N GLY A 89 16.39 4.44 23.84
CA GLY A 89 17.58 4.33 23.01
C GLY A 89 17.25 4.05 21.53
N MET A 90 18.25 4.26 20.66
CA MET A 90 18.16 3.98 19.22
C MET A 90 18.66 2.56 18.94
N PRO A 91 17.86 1.68 18.29
CA PRO A 91 18.33 0.37 17.84
C PRO A 91 19.40 0.55 16.76
N ARG A 92 20.53 -0.15 16.89
CA ARG A 92 21.67 -0.10 15.96
C ARG A 92 21.67 -1.29 15.02
N GLU A 93 21.14 -2.42 15.47
CA GLU A 93 20.97 -3.63 14.67
C GLU A 93 19.58 -4.23 14.85
N PRO A 94 19.10 -5.05 13.89
CA PRO A 94 17.77 -5.66 13.97
C PRO A 94 17.49 -6.41 15.28
N GLY A 95 18.51 -7.04 15.87
CA GLY A 95 18.39 -7.77 17.13
C GLY A 95 18.00 -6.91 18.33
N ASP A 96 18.32 -5.61 18.30
CA ASP A 96 17.96 -4.67 19.37
C ASP A 96 16.44 -4.51 19.51
N LEU A 97 15.68 -4.75 18.43
CA LEU A 97 14.22 -4.60 18.42
C LEU A 97 13.52 -5.56 19.39
N ALA A 98 14.15 -6.67 19.77
CA ALA A 98 13.62 -7.57 20.80
C ALA A 98 13.46 -6.89 22.18
N ARG A 99 14.12 -5.74 22.40
CA ARG A 99 14.03 -4.93 23.62
C ARG A 99 13.12 -3.71 23.48
N HIS A 100 12.49 -3.54 22.32
CA HIS A 100 11.62 -2.42 22.01
C HIS A 100 10.16 -2.88 21.84
N ASN A 101 9.23 -1.96 22.09
CA ASN A 101 7.82 -2.15 21.79
C ASN A 101 7.60 -1.98 20.28
N CYS A 102 7.59 -3.09 19.54
CA CYS A 102 7.26 -3.12 18.13
C CYS A 102 5.74 -3.05 17.92
N LEU A 103 5.31 -2.16 17.02
CA LEU A 103 3.92 -2.06 16.59
C LEU A 103 3.74 -2.78 15.25
N CYS A 104 3.25 -4.01 15.32
CA CYS A 104 2.98 -4.83 14.14
C CYS A 104 1.55 -4.59 13.63
N THR A 105 1.35 -4.71 12.31
CA THR A 105 0.04 -4.57 11.69
C THR A 105 -0.38 -5.88 11.05
N SER A 106 -1.48 -6.44 11.55
CA SER A 106 -2.11 -7.66 11.01
C SER A 106 -2.66 -7.50 9.58
N LEU A 107 -2.64 -6.28 9.04
CA LEU A 107 -3.13 -5.96 7.69
C LEU A 107 -2.10 -6.25 6.59
N LEU A 108 -0.85 -6.57 6.95
CA LEU A 108 0.17 -6.96 5.99
C LEU A 108 0.13 -8.47 5.72
N PRO A 109 0.36 -8.91 4.47
CA PRO A 109 0.33 -10.34 4.11
C PRO A 109 1.44 -11.16 4.78
N TRP A 110 2.41 -10.52 5.43
CA TRP A 110 3.48 -11.18 6.19
C TRP A 110 3.22 -11.15 7.71
N GLY A 111 2.03 -10.73 8.16
CA GLY A 111 1.64 -10.70 9.57
C GLY A 111 2.55 -9.81 10.42
N ASP A 112 2.99 -10.35 11.55
CA ASP A 112 3.81 -9.64 12.54
C ASP A 112 5.32 -9.70 12.21
N GLU A 113 5.71 -10.29 11.08
CA GLU A 113 7.12 -10.39 10.69
C GLU A 113 7.63 -9.09 10.04
N TRP A 114 8.67 -8.50 10.64
CA TRP A 114 9.39 -7.38 10.02
C TRP A 114 10.57 -7.90 9.22
N ARG A 115 10.57 -7.65 7.91
CA ARG A 115 11.70 -7.96 7.02
C ARG A 115 12.58 -6.75 6.84
N LEU A 116 13.68 -6.71 7.60
CA LEU A 116 14.63 -5.60 7.54
C LEU A 116 15.80 -5.95 6.61
N ALA A 117 16.08 -5.04 5.69
CA ALA A 117 17.30 -5.04 4.90
C ALA A 117 18.27 -4.00 5.47
N ASN A 118 19.54 -4.35 5.56
CA ASN A 118 20.57 -3.36 5.88
C ASN A 118 20.74 -2.39 4.69
N PHE A 119 21.43 -1.26 4.92
CA PHE A 119 21.76 -0.30 3.85
C PHE A 119 22.55 -0.90 2.68
N ALA A 120 23.14 -2.10 2.86
CA ALA A 120 23.84 -2.86 1.84
C ALA A 120 22.95 -3.81 1.02
N GLY A 121 21.63 -3.82 1.23
CA GLY A 121 20.66 -4.56 0.41
C GLY A 121 20.62 -6.08 0.63
N LYS A 122 21.23 -6.63 1.69
CA LYS A 122 21.04 -8.04 2.06
C LYS A 122 19.68 -8.24 2.75
N ALA A 123 18.92 -9.24 2.31
CA ALA A 123 17.56 -9.61 2.78
C ALA A 123 17.55 -10.97 3.53
N PRO A 124 16.51 -11.28 4.34
CA PRO A 124 15.98 -10.51 5.45
C PRO A 124 16.38 -11.10 6.81
N PHE A 125 16.52 -10.24 7.83
CA PHE A 125 16.33 -10.61 9.22
C PHE A 125 14.83 -10.47 9.56
N ILE A 126 14.29 -11.40 10.35
CA ILE A 126 12.92 -11.34 10.87
C ILE A 126 12.99 -10.73 12.27
N ALA A 127 12.32 -9.60 12.46
CA ALA A 127 12.18 -8.94 13.76
C ALA A 127 10.72 -9.06 14.27
N PRO A 128 10.54 -9.02 15.60
CA PRO A 128 9.28 -9.35 16.30
C PRO A 128 8.23 -8.24 16.28
#